data_AF-A0A378H460-F1
#
_entry.id   AF-A0A378H460-F1
#
_cell.length_a   1.000
_cell.length_b   1.000
_cell.length_c   1.000
_cell.angle_alpha   90.00
_cell.angle_beta   90.00
_cell.angle_gamma   90.00
#
_symmetry.space_group_name_H-M   'P 1'
#
loop_
_entity.id
_entity.type
_entity.pdbx_description
1 polymer ?
#
loop_
_entity_poly.entity_id
_entity_poly.type
_entity_poly.pdbx_seq_one_letter_code
_entity_poly.pdbx_strand_id
1 'polypeptide(L)'
;MEGKGLFKYSLISLLLGITPIIIIFFIHFSNESSHIISYLFDIANGYQRDFSEQYLAVSTIASAYTKTAPFFVILMYIICWNKFDIKTIKLDLKRWLKLLPGVLLLTAGAYYLTYVGVENMSDSMYRIKRIIADNEYFLLIYYILLFLTNYFFIWLLLIYLYLLKGLPFFQKRR
;
A
#
# COMPACT_ATOMS: atom_id res chain seq x y z
N MET A 1 9.20 -0.27 -27.65
CA MET A 1 8.51 -1.32 -26.85
C MET A 1 7.91 -0.65 -25.63
N GLU A 2 6.77 -0.01 -25.83
CA GLU A 2 6.30 1.17 -25.07
C GLU A 2 5.29 0.75 -24.00
N GLY A 3 5.48 1.20 -22.75
CA GLY A 3 4.45 1.22 -21.67
C GLY A 3 3.88 -0.11 -21.14
N LYS A 4 3.72 -1.14 -21.98
CA LYS A 4 3.08 -2.43 -21.67
C LYS A 4 3.85 -3.24 -20.63
N GLY A 5 5.18 -3.10 -20.59
CA GLY A 5 6.04 -3.77 -19.61
C GLY A 5 5.76 -3.28 -18.19
N LEU A 6 5.85 -1.97 -17.96
CA LEU A 6 5.63 -1.36 -16.65
C LEU A 6 4.25 -1.75 -16.08
N PHE A 7 3.19 -1.56 -16.88
CA PHE A 7 1.84 -1.91 -16.45
C PHE A 7 1.71 -3.40 -16.09
N LYS A 8 2.25 -4.29 -16.92
CA LYS A 8 2.23 -5.74 -16.66
C LYS A 8 2.94 -6.10 -15.36
N TYR A 9 4.15 -5.58 -15.12
CA TYR A 9 4.89 -5.94 -13.92
C TYR A 9 4.33 -5.30 -12.65
N SER A 10 3.88 -4.04 -12.71
CA SER A 10 3.21 -3.39 -11.59
C SER A 10 1.91 -4.10 -11.21
N LEU A 11 1.18 -4.65 -12.19
CA LEU A 11 -0.02 -5.46 -11.96
C LEU A 11 0.33 -6.81 -11.32
N ILE A 12 1.38 -7.49 -11.79
CA ILE A 12 1.87 -8.73 -11.17
C ILE A 12 2.27 -8.49 -9.70
N SER A 13 3.05 -7.43 -9.43
CA SER A 13 3.47 -7.10 -8.07
C SER A 13 2.29 -6.75 -7.17
N LEU A 14 1.27 -6.08 -7.71
CA LEU A 14 0.04 -5.75 -6.97
C LEU A 14 -0.75 -7.01 -6.62
N LEU A 15 -0.95 -7.91 -7.58
CA LEU A 15 -1.66 -9.18 -7.34
C LEU A 15 -0.92 -10.05 -6.32
N LEU A 16 0.40 -10.16 -6.45
CA LEU A 16 1.25 -10.85 -5.47
C LEU A 16 1.17 -10.22 -4.08
N GLY A 17 1.08 -8.88 -3.99
CA GLY A 17 0.94 -8.18 -2.72
C GLY A 17 -0.43 -8.35 -2.07
N ILE A 18 -1.51 -8.48 -2.84
CA ILE A 18 -2.86 -8.66 -2.27
C ILE A 18 -3.13 -10.11 -1.85
N THR A 19 -2.48 -11.06 -2.52
CA THR A 19 -2.73 -12.51 -2.34
C THR A 19 -2.58 -12.97 -0.88
N PRO A 20 -1.55 -12.58 -0.12
CA PRO A 20 -1.42 -12.99 1.28
C PRO A 20 -2.58 -12.54 2.16
N ILE A 21 -3.14 -11.35 1.94
CA ILE A 21 -4.32 -10.86 2.66
C ILE A 21 -5.51 -11.80 2.39
N ILE A 22 -5.76 -12.13 1.12
CA ILE A 22 -6.85 -13.04 0.73
C ILE A 22 -6.64 -14.43 1.35
N ILE A 23 -5.42 -14.96 1.32
CA ILE A 23 -5.10 -16.28 1.88
C ILE A 23 -5.37 -16.31 3.39
N ILE A 24 -4.95 -15.28 4.14
CA ILE A 24 -5.15 -15.24 5.60
C ILE A 24 -6.64 -15.27 5.95
N PHE A 25 -7.45 -14.47 5.27
CA PHE A 25 -8.90 -14.46 5.48
C PHE A 25 -9.54 -15.79 5.05
N PHE A 26 -9.10 -16.39 3.93
CA PHE A 26 -9.62 -17.68 3.49
C PHE A 26 -9.31 -18.82 4.48
N ILE A 27 -8.10 -18.85 5.04
CA ILE A 27 -7.72 -19.81 6.09
C ILE A 27 -8.63 -19.61 7.31
N HIS A 28 -8.91 -18.36 7.69
CA HIS A 28 -9.79 -18.06 8.82
C HIS A 28 -11.23 -18.52 8.59
N PHE A 29 -11.81 -18.24 7.41
CA PHE A 29 -13.15 -18.73 7.04
C PHE A 29 -13.27 -20.24 7.07
N SER A 30 -12.16 -20.95 6.79
CA SER A 30 -12.14 -22.41 6.77
C SER A 30 -11.89 -22.99 8.16
N ASN A 31 -11.04 -22.36 8.97
CA ASN A 31 -10.68 -22.78 10.32
C ASN A 31 -10.15 -21.59 11.13
N GLU A 32 -11.01 -21.02 11.97
CA GLU A 32 -10.66 -19.91 12.86
C GLU A 32 -9.51 -20.25 13.83
N SER A 33 -9.40 -21.52 14.23
CA SER A 33 -8.41 -22.03 15.20
C SER A 33 -7.08 -22.46 14.57
N SER A 34 -6.83 -22.09 13.32
CA SER A 34 -5.62 -22.50 12.60
C SER A 34 -4.33 -22.07 13.29
N HIS A 35 -3.42 -23.02 13.51
CA HIS A 35 -2.08 -22.76 14.07
C HIS A 35 -1.29 -21.71 13.27
N ILE A 36 -1.50 -21.64 11.95
CA ILE A 36 -0.84 -20.66 11.08
C ILE A 36 -1.30 -19.25 11.44
N ILE A 37 -2.60 -19.06 11.74
CA ILE A 37 -3.15 -17.76 12.14
C ILE A 37 -2.56 -17.36 13.49
N SER A 38 -2.52 -18.27 14.47
CA SER A 38 -1.93 -17.98 15.79
C SER A 38 -0.46 -17.57 15.68
N TYR A 39 0.33 -18.32 14.90
CA TYR A 39 1.75 -18.00 14.68
C TYR A 39 1.95 -16.63 14.00
N LEU A 40 1.17 -16.34 12.95
CA LEU A 40 1.24 -15.06 12.27
C LEU A 40 0.75 -13.90 13.15
N PHE A 41 -0.24 -14.15 14.01
CA PHE A 41 -0.73 -13.16 14.96
C PHE A 41 0.34 -12.77 15.96
N ASP A 42 1.07 -13.73 16.53
CA ASP A 42 2.15 -13.45 17.48
C ASP A 42 3.25 -12.57 16.86
N ILE A 43 3.54 -12.77 15.57
CA ILE A 43 4.52 -11.95 14.84
C ILE A 43 3.96 -10.56 14.52
N ALA A 44 2.66 -10.47 14.19
CA ALA A 44 2.01 -9.24 13.79
C ALA A 44 1.60 -8.33 14.96
N ASN A 45 1.45 -8.91 16.15
CA ASN A 45 0.98 -8.18 17.33
C ASN A 45 1.96 -7.07 17.73
N GLY A 46 1.42 -5.89 17.98
CA GLY A 46 2.17 -4.64 18.21
C GLY A 46 2.49 -3.86 16.92
N TYR A 47 2.27 -4.45 15.74
CA TYR A 47 2.45 -3.78 14.45
C TYR A 47 1.13 -3.40 13.77
N GLN A 48 -0.02 -3.77 14.31
CA GLN A 48 -1.33 -3.34 13.80
C GLN A 48 -1.56 -1.85 14.03
N ARG A 49 -2.31 -1.24 13.11
CA ARG A 49 -2.81 0.13 13.23
C ARG A 49 -4.32 0.14 13.42
N ASP A 50 -5.05 -0.61 12.61
CA ASP A 50 -6.51 -0.74 12.71
C ASP A 50 -6.84 -2.23 12.96
N PHE A 51 -7.61 -2.55 14.00
CA PHE A 51 -8.04 -3.92 14.30
C PHE A 51 -9.52 -3.99 14.70
N SER A 52 -10.12 -5.17 14.56
CA SER A 52 -11.47 -5.49 15.06
C SER A 52 -11.35 -6.42 16.25
N GLU A 53 -12.06 -6.16 17.34
CA GLU A 53 -12.08 -7.06 18.50
C GLU A 53 -12.71 -8.41 18.17
N GLN A 54 -13.74 -8.41 17.32
CA GLN A 54 -14.46 -9.63 16.94
C GLN A 54 -13.59 -10.56 16.09
N TYR A 55 -12.69 -10.00 15.27
CA TYR A 55 -11.79 -10.74 14.38
C TYR A 55 -10.33 -10.36 14.63
N LEU A 56 -9.91 -10.38 15.90
CA LEU A 56 -8.64 -9.83 16.36
C LEU A 56 -7.41 -10.38 15.63
N ALA A 57 -7.36 -11.70 15.43
CA ALA A 57 -6.19 -12.35 14.86
C ALA A 57 -5.96 -11.91 13.40
N VAL A 58 -6.96 -12.12 12.54
CA VAL A 58 -6.86 -11.79 11.11
C VAL A 58 -6.75 -10.29 10.85
N SER A 59 -7.46 -9.47 11.62
CA SER A 59 -7.42 -8.01 11.47
C SER A 59 -6.04 -7.45 11.83
N THR A 60 -5.44 -7.96 12.92
CA THR A 60 -4.06 -7.62 13.32
C THR A 60 -3.04 -8.02 12.26
N ILE A 61 -3.09 -9.27 11.78
CA ILE A 61 -2.17 -9.78 10.76
C ILE A 61 -2.29 -8.96 9.47
N ALA A 62 -3.52 -8.74 8.99
CA ALA A 62 -3.76 -7.99 7.77
C ALA A 62 -3.31 -6.53 7.90
N SER A 63 -3.61 -5.87 9.02
CA SER A 63 -3.16 -4.51 9.31
C SER A 63 -1.63 -4.40 9.27
N ALA A 64 -0.93 -5.27 9.99
CA ALA A 64 0.53 -5.30 9.98
C ALA A 64 1.08 -5.58 8.57
N TYR A 65 0.48 -6.52 7.84
CA TYR A 65 0.90 -6.85 6.48
C TYR A 65 0.73 -5.67 5.51
N THR A 66 -0.30 -4.83 5.65
CA THR A 66 -0.49 -3.66 4.76
C THR A 66 0.70 -2.69 4.77
N LYS A 67 1.44 -2.64 5.87
CA LYS A 67 2.67 -1.85 6.02
C LYS A 67 3.84 -2.34 5.14
N THR A 68 3.71 -3.52 4.54
CA THR A 68 4.70 -4.07 3.59
C THR A 68 4.48 -3.58 2.15
N ALA A 69 3.38 -2.89 1.84
CA ALA A 69 3.12 -2.33 0.52
C ALA A 69 4.29 -1.52 -0.10
N PRO A 70 5.03 -0.67 0.66
CA PRO A 70 6.22 0.01 0.14
C PRO A 70 7.27 -0.93 -0.44
N PHE A 71 7.48 -2.09 0.17
CA PHE A 71 8.50 -3.04 -0.24
C PHE A 71 8.23 -3.56 -1.65
N PHE A 72 6.99 -3.94 -1.93
CA PHE A 72 6.57 -4.39 -3.28
C PHE A 72 6.81 -3.30 -4.32
N VAL A 73 6.44 -2.06 -4.00
CA VAL A 73 6.62 -0.92 -4.90
C VAL A 73 8.10 -0.64 -5.17
N ILE A 74 8.94 -0.60 -4.14
CA ILE A 74 10.38 -0.33 -4.26
C ILE A 74 11.06 -1.43 -5.07
N LEU A 75 10.78 -2.70 -4.77
CA LEU A 75 11.34 -3.83 -5.48
C LEU A 75 10.96 -3.78 -6.97
N MET A 76 9.68 -3.51 -7.25
CA MET A 76 9.20 -3.40 -8.62
C MET A 76 9.77 -2.17 -9.35
N TYR A 77 9.92 -1.05 -8.65
CA TYR A 77 10.53 0.16 -9.20
C TYR A 77 11.99 -0.07 -9.62
N ILE A 78 12.77 -0.81 -8.81
CA ILE A 78 14.16 -1.18 -9.13
C ILE A 78 14.21 -2.09 -10.36
N ILE A 79 13.35 -3.12 -10.43
CA ILE A 79 13.30 -4.05 -11.57
C ILE A 79 12.89 -3.33 -12.87
N CYS A 80 12.00 -2.35 -12.78
CA CYS A 80 11.54 -1.56 -13.92
C CYS A 80 12.45 -0.37 -14.26
N TRP A 81 13.46 -0.06 -13.46
CA TRP A 81 14.27 1.16 -13.57
C TRP A 81 14.81 1.43 -14.98
N ASN A 82 15.32 0.39 -15.64
CA ASN A 82 15.89 0.48 -17.00
C ASN A 82 14.84 0.42 -18.12
N LYS A 83 13.56 0.17 -17.79
CA LYS A 83 12.45 0.01 -18.74
C LYS A 83 11.58 1.27 -18.83
N PHE A 84 11.80 2.27 -17.99
CA PHE A 84 11.10 3.55 -18.09
C PHE A 84 11.73 4.40 -19.21
N ASP A 85 11.03 4.51 -20.33
CA ASP A 85 11.45 5.34 -21.45
C ASP A 85 10.84 6.75 -21.30
N ILE A 86 11.50 7.66 -20.55
CA ILE A 86 11.02 9.04 -20.36
C ILE A 86 11.39 9.98 -21.52
N LYS A 87 11.72 9.46 -22.71
CA LYS A 87 12.11 10.33 -23.83
C LYS A 87 11.01 11.31 -24.28
N THR A 88 9.81 11.27 -23.69
CA THR A 88 8.61 11.92 -24.22
C THR A 88 7.95 12.97 -23.33
N ILE A 89 8.28 13.10 -22.04
CA ILE A 89 7.57 14.07 -21.18
C ILE A 89 8.41 15.35 -21.00
N LYS A 90 8.22 16.32 -21.91
CA LYS A 90 8.70 17.71 -21.73
C LYS A 90 7.92 18.36 -20.59
N LEU A 91 8.36 18.15 -19.36
CA LEU A 91 7.75 18.77 -18.18
C LEU A 91 8.42 20.10 -17.88
N ASP A 92 7.60 21.15 -17.90
CA ASP A 92 7.98 22.47 -17.41
C ASP A 92 8.16 22.43 -15.87
N LEU A 93 9.34 22.80 -15.38
CA LEU A 93 9.71 22.83 -13.97
C LEU A 93 8.65 23.55 -13.12
N LYS A 94 8.05 24.63 -13.66
CA LYS A 94 7.04 25.42 -12.95
C LYS A 94 5.74 24.66 -12.72
N ARG A 95 5.31 23.85 -13.69
CA ARG A 95 4.12 22.98 -13.55
C ARG A 95 4.42 21.83 -12.59
N TRP A 96 5.65 21.35 -12.61
CA TRP A 96 6.10 20.22 -11.79
C TRP A 96 6.21 20.55 -10.30
N LEU A 97 6.77 21.72 -9.97
CA LEU A 97 6.82 22.25 -8.59
C LEU A 97 5.43 22.54 -8.02
N LYS A 98 4.45 22.93 -8.86
CA LYS A 98 3.06 23.11 -8.42
C LYS A 98 2.40 21.80 -7.95
N LEU A 99 2.86 20.64 -8.45
CA LEU A 99 2.33 19.33 -8.07
C LEU A 99 2.95 18.81 -6.76
N LEU A 100 4.13 19.32 -6.37
CA LEU A 100 4.88 18.88 -5.18
C LEU A 100 4.04 18.86 -3.90
N PRO A 101 3.33 19.96 -3.53
CA PRO A 101 2.62 20.00 -2.26
C PRO A 101 1.50 18.96 -2.19
N GLY A 102 0.81 18.74 -3.31
CA GLY A 102 -0.25 17.74 -3.40
C GLY A 102 0.28 16.31 -3.25
N VAL A 103 1.38 15.97 -3.93
CA VAL A 103 1.99 14.63 -3.82
C VAL A 103 2.50 14.39 -2.40
N LEU A 104 3.13 15.38 -1.76
CA LEU A 104 3.59 15.29 -0.37
C LEU A 104 2.41 15.15 0.61
N LEU A 105 1.36 15.96 0.47
CA LEU A 105 0.18 15.89 1.32
C LEU A 105 -0.49 14.50 1.23
N LEU A 106 -0.67 13.98 0.01
CA LEU A 106 -1.32 12.70 -0.22
C LEU A 106 -0.49 11.52 0.31
N THR A 107 0.83 11.55 0.12
CA THR A 107 1.73 10.51 0.63
C THR A 107 1.87 10.56 2.15
N ALA A 108 1.96 11.75 2.75
CA ALA A 108 1.94 11.93 4.20
C ALA A 108 0.60 11.48 4.81
N GLY A 109 -0.52 11.78 4.15
CA GLY A 109 -1.85 11.32 4.56
C GLY A 109 -1.95 9.79 4.53
N ALA A 110 -1.47 9.15 3.47
CA ALA A 110 -1.44 7.68 3.36
C ALA A 110 -0.54 7.03 4.42
N TYR A 111 0.57 7.69 4.78
CA TYR A 111 1.46 7.27 5.85
C TYR A 111 0.84 7.46 7.26
N TYR A 112 0.03 8.51 7.45
CA TYR A 112 -0.64 8.77 8.72
C TYR A 112 -1.79 7.79 8.99
N LEU A 113 -2.64 7.56 7.98
CA LEU A 113 -3.42 6.32 7.90
C LEU A 113 -2.40 5.15 7.90
N THR A 114 -2.70 3.88 8.06
CA THR A 114 -1.63 2.83 7.98
C THR A 114 -0.56 2.79 9.09
N TYR A 115 0.24 3.84 9.38
CA TYR A 115 1.40 3.72 10.30
C TYR A 115 1.26 4.44 11.63
N VAL A 116 0.43 5.49 11.73
CA VAL A 116 0.37 6.31 12.94
C VAL A 116 -0.83 5.92 13.80
N GLY A 117 -0.55 5.64 15.07
CA GLY A 117 -1.54 5.31 16.10
C GLY A 117 -1.99 3.85 16.06
N VAL A 118 -2.86 3.52 17.01
CA VAL A 118 -3.59 2.25 17.09
C VAL A 118 -5.05 2.59 17.32
N GLU A 119 -5.93 2.07 16.49
CA GLU A 119 -7.36 2.31 16.53
C GLU A 119 -8.11 0.97 16.58
N ASN A 120 -8.96 0.84 17.59
CA ASN A 120 -9.95 -0.23 17.67
C ASN A 120 -11.17 0.17 16.84
N MET A 121 -11.39 -0.54 15.73
CA MET A 121 -12.49 -0.24 14.82
C MET A 121 -13.86 -0.62 15.40
N SER A 122 -13.90 -1.58 16.33
CA SER A 122 -15.14 -2.03 16.99
C SER A 122 -15.73 -0.95 17.90
N ASP A 123 -14.89 -0.13 18.54
CA ASP A 123 -15.30 0.98 19.42
C ASP A 123 -15.10 2.37 18.77
N SER A 124 -14.83 2.42 17.47
CA SER A 124 -14.63 3.70 16.78
C SER A 124 -15.90 4.55 16.84
N MET A 125 -15.76 5.86 17.07
CA MET A 125 -16.86 6.85 17.00
C MET A 125 -17.62 6.78 15.66
N TYR A 126 -16.92 6.50 14.57
CA TYR A 126 -17.49 6.42 13.22
C TYR A 126 -18.24 5.11 12.99
N ARG A 127 -19.55 5.21 12.74
CA ARG A 127 -20.44 4.05 12.50
C ARG A 127 -19.96 3.14 11.35
N ILE A 128 -19.40 3.72 10.28
CA ILE A 128 -18.90 2.95 9.13
C ILE A 128 -17.77 2.01 9.56
N LYS A 129 -16.85 2.45 10.41
CA LYS A 129 -15.74 1.61 10.88
C LYS A 129 -16.23 0.44 11.73
N ARG A 130 -17.25 0.66 12.57
CA ARG A 130 -17.89 -0.42 13.35
C ARG A 130 -18.56 -1.46 12.44
N ILE A 131 -19.34 -1.01 11.45
CA ILE A 131 -19.95 -1.92 10.46
C ILE A 131 -18.90 -2.75 9.72
N ILE A 132 -17.77 -2.14 9.36
CA ILE A 132 -16.66 -2.87 8.75
C ILE A 132 -16.09 -3.88 9.74
N ALA A 133 -15.84 -3.48 11.00
CA ALA A 133 -15.26 -4.33 12.03
C ALA A 133 -16.12 -5.55 12.39
N ASP A 134 -17.44 -5.44 12.29
CA ASP A 134 -18.39 -6.49 12.64
C ASP A 134 -18.53 -7.57 11.55
N ASN A 135 -18.00 -7.32 10.35
CA ASN A 135 -18.12 -8.23 9.22
C ASN A 135 -16.75 -8.57 8.59
N GLU A 136 -16.42 -9.86 8.62
CA GLU A 136 -15.16 -10.38 8.12
C GLU A 136 -14.90 -10.12 6.61
N TYR A 137 -15.95 -10.11 5.77
CA TYR A 137 -15.82 -9.78 4.34
C TYR A 137 -15.54 -8.30 4.12
N PHE A 138 -16.15 -7.42 4.93
CA PHE A 138 -15.86 -6.00 4.89
C PHE A 138 -14.45 -5.69 5.39
N LEU A 139 -13.96 -6.41 6.42
CA LEU A 139 -12.57 -6.32 6.86
C LEU A 139 -11.60 -6.73 5.74
N LEU A 140 -11.86 -7.83 5.04
CA LEU A 140 -11.04 -8.25 3.90
C LEU A 140 -10.94 -7.13 2.86
N ILE A 141 -12.09 -6.59 2.42
CA ILE A 141 -12.12 -5.49 1.45
C ILE A 141 -11.38 -4.26 1.98
N TYR A 142 -11.58 -3.92 3.24
CA TYR A 142 -10.93 -2.79 3.90
C TYR A 142 -9.40 -2.90 3.86
N TYR A 143 -8.83 -4.04 4.24
CA TYR A 143 -7.38 -4.22 4.24
C TYR A 143 -6.78 -4.29 2.83
N ILE A 144 -7.51 -4.84 1.85
CA ILE A 144 -7.11 -4.77 0.45
C ILE A 144 -7.04 -3.32 -0.02
N LEU A 145 -8.07 -2.51 0.28
CA LEU A 145 -8.10 -1.09 -0.08
C LEU A 145 -7.00 -0.30 0.65
N LEU A 146 -6.71 -0.62 1.91
CA LEU A 146 -5.63 0.00 2.66
C LEU A 146 -4.26 -0.33 2.03
N PHE A 147 -4.02 -1.59 1.66
CA PHE A 147 -2.81 -2.00 0.94
C PHE A 147 -2.69 -1.27 -0.41
N LEU A 148 -3.77 -1.24 -1.20
CA LEU A 148 -3.83 -0.56 -2.50
C LEU A 148 -3.55 0.93 -2.39
N THR A 149 -4.10 1.59 -1.37
CA THR A 149 -3.89 3.00 -1.11
C THR A 149 -2.42 3.30 -0.87
N ASN A 150 -1.77 2.53 0.01
CA ASN A 150 -0.33 2.66 0.25
C ASN A 150 0.49 2.37 -1.00
N TYR A 151 0.19 1.26 -1.69
CA TYR A 151 0.87 0.85 -2.90
C TYR A 151 0.82 1.94 -3.98
N PHE A 152 -0.37 2.50 -4.22
CA PHE A 152 -0.58 3.56 -5.21
C PHE A 152 0.17 4.84 -4.88
N PHE A 153 0.08 5.33 -3.64
CA PHE A 153 0.72 6.60 -3.28
C PHE A 153 2.25 6.52 -3.28
N ILE A 154 2.82 5.36 -2.94
CA ILE A 154 4.27 5.16 -3.03
C ILE A 154 4.71 5.09 -4.50
N TRP A 155 3.92 4.45 -5.37
CA TRP A 155 4.18 4.49 -6.81
C TRP A 155 4.12 5.92 -7.36
N LEU A 156 3.11 6.68 -6.96
CA LEU A 156 2.97 8.09 -7.32
C LEU A 156 4.21 8.88 -6.89
N LEU A 157 4.69 8.67 -5.66
CA LEU A 157 5.89 9.31 -5.13
C LEU A 157 7.15 8.92 -5.90
N LEU A 158 7.36 7.63 -6.18
CA LEU A 158 8.55 7.17 -6.89
C LEU A 158 8.57 7.64 -8.35
N ILE A 159 7.42 7.59 -9.04
CA ILE A 159 7.30 8.15 -10.41
C ILE A 159 7.55 9.65 -10.38
N TYR A 160 7.03 10.35 -9.37
CA TYR A 160 7.32 11.76 -9.15
C TYR A 160 8.84 11.98 -9.02
N LEU A 161 9.51 11.32 -8.06
CA LEU A 161 10.97 11.41 -7.89
C LEU A 161 11.77 11.01 -9.15
N TYR A 162 11.27 10.05 -9.92
CA TYR A 162 11.91 9.63 -11.16
C TYR A 162 11.89 10.74 -12.23
N LEU A 163 10.76 11.43 -12.38
CA LEU A 163 10.62 12.54 -13.33
C LEU A 163 11.49 13.75 -12.95
N LEU A 164 11.78 13.96 -11.65
CA LEU A 164 12.75 14.98 -11.20
C LEU A 164 14.12 14.80 -11.87
N LYS A 165 14.58 13.56 -12.00
CA LYS A 165 15.86 13.24 -12.65
C LYS A 165 15.89 13.64 -14.14
N GLY A 166 14.74 13.65 -14.79
CA GLY A 166 14.59 14.02 -16.20
C GLY A 166 14.61 15.53 -16.47
N LEU A 167 14.47 16.38 -15.45
CA LEU A 167 14.46 17.83 -15.60
C LEU A 167 15.86 18.35 -15.99
N PRO A 168 15.95 19.38 -16.86
CA PRO A 168 17.22 19.92 -17.33
C PRO A 168 18.12 20.48 -16.21
N PHE A 169 17.55 20.79 -15.04
CA PHE A 169 18.29 21.22 -13.85
C PHE A 169 19.06 20.06 -13.17
N PHE A 170 18.55 18.83 -13.24
CA PHE A 170 19.13 17.62 -12.62
C PHE A 170 19.88 16.73 -13.62
N GLN A 171 19.72 16.97 -14.93
CA GLN A 171 20.62 16.44 -15.92
C GLN A 171 21.98 17.09 -15.72
N LYS A 172 22.94 16.33 -15.15
CA LYS A 172 24.36 16.73 -15.13
C LYS A 172 24.71 17.22 -16.53
N ARG A 173 25.14 18.49 -16.65
CA ARG A 173 25.84 19.00 -17.83
C ARG A 173 26.99 18.02 -18.11
N ARG A 174 26.81 17.13 -19.08
CA ARG A 174 27.89 16.39 -19.71
C ARG A 174 28.35 17.22 -20.90
#